data_AF-A0A962X2D4-F1
#
_entry.id   AF-A0A962X2D4-F1
#
_cell.length_a   1.000
_cell.length_b   1.000
_cell.length_c   1.000
_cell.angle_alpha   90.00
_cell.angle_beta   90.00
_cell.angle_gamma   90.00
#
_symmetry.space_group_name_H-M   'P 1'
#
loop_
_entity.id
_entity.type
_entity.pdbx_description
1 polymer ?
#
loop_
_entity_poly.entity_id
_entity_poly.type
_entity_poly.pdbx_seq_one_letter_code
_entity_poly.pdbx_strand_id
1 'polypeptide(L)'
;MEILGFKLYISDFSLVAYVILYLPLAWLLFKLLRRLIVRGLPDAYRGAGKVVLLLALLTLPYWDSFAISYQANRLCAAEGGLHVYDTAEVEGFYGDPSIEYWSKHGFRYVENYIKRDGKTLRYEMHQGEPREIESDVTLSRYSIYASTAPVSGRIERWEYYVAEISSGTKLGTLVFFKIKPGRFDKLAIGLSGFTFTPWFCGDTNPKYPREKLDLTDVVKKVLIPKTFQGEKSDGDKGTI
;
A
#
# COMPACT_ATOMS: atom_id res chain seq x y z
N MET A 1 3.48 -15.13 5.20
CA MET A 1 3.11 -16.55 4.92
C MET A 1 1.64 -16.60 4.55
N GLU A 2 1.23 -17.40 3.56
CA GLU A 2 -0.18 -17.52 3.17
C GLU A 2 -0.71 -18.91 3.55
N ILE A 3 -1.84 -18.96 4.26
CA ILE A 3 -2.48 -20.19 4.71
C ILE A 3 -3.95 -20.11 4.29
N LEU A 4 -4.39 -20.97 3.37
CA LEU A 4 -5.80 -21.04 2.93
C LEU A 4 -6.39 -19.68 2.48
N GLY A 5 -5.61 -18.89 1.73
CA GLY A 5 -6.02 -17.56 1.26
C GLY A 5 -5.91 -16.44 2.31
N PHE A 6 -5.43 -16.76 3.52
CA PHE A 6 -5.16 -15.80 4.58
C PHE A 6 -3.67 -15.46 4.65
N LYS A 7 -3.31 -14.19 4.46
CA LYS A 7 -1.94 -13.73 4.62
C LYS A 7 -1.64 -13.45 6.08
N LEU A 8 -0.79 -14.28 6.69
CA LEU A 8 -0.22 -14.05 8.01
C LEU A 8 1.02 -13.15 7.87
N TYR A 9 0.93 -11.96 8.46
CA TYR A 9 1.98 -10.95 8.49
C TYR A 9 2.88 -11.17 9.70
N ILE A 10 3.77 -12.15 9.55
CA ILE A 10 4.78 -12.51 10.53
C ILE A 10 6.15 -12.59 9.88
N SER A 11 7.16 -12.15 10.61
CA SER A 11 8.56 -12.21 10.18
C SER A 11 9.19 -13.56 10.50
N ASP A 12 10.10 -14.02 9.62
CA ASP A 12 10.83 -15.27 9.83
C ASP A 12 11.71 -15.24 11.09
N PHE A 13 12.25 -14.06 11.42
CA PHE A 13 12.97 -13.84 12.68
C PHE A 13 12.14 -14.15 13.91
N SER A 14 10.84 -13.86 13.86
CA SER A 14 9.93 -14.17 14.96
C SER A 14 9.72 -15.66 15.10
N LEU A 15 9.63 -16.39 14.00
CA LEU A 15 9.55 -17.86 14.04
C LEU A 15 10.81 -18.46 14.69
N VAL A 16 11.99 -17.95 14.33
CA VAL A 16 13.26 -18.38 14.94
C VAL A 16 13.32 -18.04 16.44
N ALA A 17 13.02 -16.80 16.81
CA ALA A 17 12.99 -16.37 18.21
C ALA A 17 11.97 -17.16 19.04
N TYR A 18 10.84 -17.53 18.43
CA TYR A 18 9.83 -18.37 19.07
C TYR A 18 10.38 -19.76 19.40
N VAL A 19 11.03 -20.42 18.44
CA VAL A 19 11.57 -21.77 18.66
C VAL A 19 12.72 -21.77 19.67
N ILE A 20 13.66 -20.83 19.54
CA ILE A 20 14.91 -20.83 20.33
C ILE A 20 14.69 -20.25 21.73
N LEU A 21 13.94 -19.16 21.86
CA LEU A 21 13.80 -18.43 23.12
C LEU A 21 12.46 -18.70 23.80
N TYR A 22 11.36 -18.63 23.03
CA TYR A 22 10.03 -18.70 23.62
C TYR A 22 9.64 -20.12 24.05
N LEU A 23 9.85 -21.15 23.22
CA LEU A 23 9.44 -22.52 23.56
C LEU A 23 10.11 -23.05 24.85
N PRO A 24 11.43 -22.87 25.08
CA PRO A 24 12.04 -23.25 26.36
C PRO A 24 11.47 -22.50 27.55
N LEU A 25 11.24 -21.19 27.39
CA LEU A 25 10.65 -20.34 28.44
C LEU A 25 9.20 -20.74 28.73
N ALA A 26 8.40 -21.01 27.70
CA ALA A 26 7.02 -21.46 27.80
C ALA A 26 6.93 -22.83 28.48
N TRP A 27 7.89 -23.73 28.24
CA TRP A 27 7.96 -25.01 28.93
C TRP A 27 8.26 -24.86 30.43
N LEU A 28 9.19 -23.97 30.80
CA LEU A 28 9.47 -23.66 32.21
C LEU A 28 8.26 -23.02 32.89
N LEU A 29 7.62 -22.05 32.22
CA LEU A 29 6.39 -21.41 32.68
C LEU A 29 5.25 -22.42 32.82
N PHE A 30 5.08 -23.33 31.86
CA PHE A 30 4.09 -24.41 31.95
C PHE A 30 4.32 -25.28 33.18
N LYS A 31 5.58 -25.67 33.45
CA LYS A 31 5.93 -26.46 34.64
C LYS A 31 5.63 -25.74 35.96
N LEU A 32 5.78 -24.41 35.98
CA LEU A 32 5.48 -23.57 37.14
C LEU A 32 3.96 -23.36 37.30
N LEU A 33 3.30 -22.88 36.25
CA LEU A 33 1.87 -22.56 36.23
C LEU A 33 0.99 -23.80 36.43
N ARG A 34 1.39 -24.98 35.91
CA ARG A 34 0.66 -26.23 36.20
C ARG A 34 0.64 -26.57 37.69
N ARG A 35 1.69 -26.20 38.44
CA ARG A 35 1.75 -26.45 39.89
C ARG A 35 0.89 -25.46 40.67
N LEU A 36 0.76 -24.24 40.18
CA LEU A 36 0.01 -23.18 40.87
C LEU A 36 -1.48 -23.21 40.51
N ILE A 37 -1.80 -23.29 39.22
CA ILE A 37 -3.17 -23.15 38.70
C ILE A 37 -3.90 -24.49 38.68
N VAL A 38 -3.28 -25.52 38.09
CA VAL A 38 -3.99 -26.80 37.84
C VAL A 38 -4.15 -27.63 39.12
N ARG A 39 -3.33 -27.41 40.15
CA ARG A 39 -3.49 -28.09 41.45
C ARG A 39 -4.80 -27.75 42.16
N GLY A 40 -5.33 -26.55 41.95
CA GLY A 40 -6.61 -26.12 42.54
C GLY A 40 -7.85 -26.65 41.81
N LEU A 41 -7.69 -27.28 40.64
CA LEU A 41 -8.83 -27.79 39.87
C LEU A 41 -9.30 -29.17 40.37
N PRO A 42 -10.62 -29.45 40.31
CA PRO A 42 -11.15 -30.79 40.55
C PRO A 42 -10.51 -31.83 39.62
N ASP A 43 -10.32 -33.06 40.10
CA ASP A 43 -9.62 -34.12 39.37
C ASP A 43 -10.16 -34.36 37.95
N ALA A 44 -11.49 -34.26 37.79
CA ALA A 44 -12.16 -34.39 36.49
C ALA A 44 -11.67 -33.37 35.44
N TYR A 45 -11.25 -32.17 35.85
CA TYR A 45 -10.85 -31.09 34.94
C TYR A 45 -9.33 -30.88 34.87
N ARG A 46 -8.53 -31.54 35.72
CA ARG A 46 -7.07 -31.35 35.72
C ARG A 46 -6.41 -31.71 34.40
N GLY A 47 -6.93 -32.71 33.69
CA GLY A 47 -6.45 -33.08 32.36
C GLY A 47 -6.67 -31.96 31.35
N ALA A 48 -7.92 -31.52 31.20
CA ALA A 48 -8.31 -30.43 30.30
C ALA A 48 -7.58 -29.11 30.64
N GLY A 49 -7.44 -28.79 31.93
CA GLY A 49 -6.75 -27.58 32.39
C GLY A 49 -5.27 -27.54 31.95
N LYS A 50 -4.56 -28.68 31.93
CA LYS A 50 -3.19 -28.76 31.39
C LYS A 50 -3.15 -28.46 29.90
N VAL A 51 -4.09 -29.04 29.13
CA VAL A 51 -4.15 -28.85 27.68
C VAL A 51 -4.45 -27.40 27.34
N VAL A 52 -5.45 -26.80 27.98
CA VAL A 52 -5.82 -25.39 27.79
C VAL A 52 -4.67 -24.46 28.14
N LEU A 53 -3.99 -24.69 29.27
CA LEU A 53 -2.83 -23.89 29.67
C LEU A 53 -1.69 -24.00 28.65
N LEU A 54 -1.41 -25.19 28.15
CA LEU A 54 -0.38 -25.41 27.13
C LEU A 54 -0.73 -24.67 25.84
N LEU A 55 -1.97 -24.81 25.35
CA LEU A 55 -2.44 -24.13 24.14
C LEU A 55 -2.39 -22.61 24.31
N ALA A 56 -2.80 -22.09 25.47
CA ALA A 56 -2.73 -20.67 25.77
C ALA A 56 -1.29 -20.16 25.70
N LEU A 57 -0.34 -20.86 26.33
CA LEU A 57 1.08 -20.46 26.29
C LEU A 57 1.64 -20.49 24.86
N LEU A 58 1.36 -21.54 24.08
CA LEU A 58 1.89 -21.64 22.71
C LEU A 58 1.32 -20.57 21.76
N THR A 59 0.09 -20.11 21.99
CA THR A 59 -0.59 -19.17 21.07
C THR A 59 -0.42 -17.71 21.45
N LEU A 60 -0.10 -17.41 22.72
CA LEU A 60 -0.07 -16.05 23.26
C LEU A 60 0.84 -15.07 22.50
N PRO A 61 2.06 -15.42 22.07
CA PRO A 61 2.93 -14.49 21.33
C PRO A 61 2.37 -14.08 19.98
N TYR A 62 1.62 -14.98 19.34
CA TYR A 62 1.09 -14.80 18.00
C TYR A 62 -0.30 -14.20 17.97
N TRP A 63 -0.97 -14.08 19.12
CA TRP A 63 -2.32 -13.51 19.18
C TRP A 63 -2.39 -12.11 18.56
N ASP A 64 -1.42 -11.27 18.88
CA ASP A 64 -1.33 -9.90 18.36
C ASP A 64 -1.08 -9.88 16.84
N SER A 65 -0.13 -10.68 16.35
CA SER A 65 0.17 -10.82 14.91
C SER A 65 -1.03 -11.39 14.13
N PHE A 66 -1.77 -12.33 14.73
CA PHE A 66 -3.00 -12.86 14.15
C PHE A 66 -4.10 -11.80 14.07
N ALA A 67 -4.34 -11.03 15.15
CA ALA A 67 -5.34 -9.98 15.15
C ALA A 67 -5.05 -8.87 14.12
N ILE A 68 -3.78 -8.45 14.00
CA ILE A 68 -3.34 -7.49 12.97
C ILE A 68 -3.57 -8.08 11.58
N SER A 69 -3.16 -9.33 11.37
CA SER A 69 -3.32 -10.00 10.07
C SER A 69 -4.78 -10.11 9.69
N TYR A 70 -5.65 -10.47 10.63
CA TYR A 70 -7.08 -10.57 10.40
C TYR A 70 -7.68 -9.23 9.98
N GLN A 71 -7.38 -8.17 10.71
CA GLN A 71 -7.85 -6.82 10.36
C GLN A 71 -7.29 -6.37 9.01
N ALA A 72 -6.00 -6.60 8.75
CA ALA A 72 -5.35 -6.23 7.51
C ALA A 72 -5.97 -6.95 6.30
N ASN A 73 -6.15 -8.27 6.35
CA ASN A 73 -6.78 -9.02 5.26
C ASN A 73 -8.20 -8.53 4.97
N ARG A 74 -9.00 -8.25 6.01
CA ARG A 74 -10.36 -7.72 5.85
C ARG A 74 -10.37 -6.35 5.18
N LEU A 75 -9.52 -5.43 5.64
CA LEU A 75 -9.39 -4.10 5.04
C LEU A 75 -8.88 -4.18 3.60
N CYS A 76 -7.90 -5.06 3.35
CA CYS A 76 -7.36 -5.25 2.02
C CYS A 76 -8.40 -5.76 1.02
N ALA A 77 -9.21 -6.72 1.44
CA ALA A 77 -10.26 -7.29 0.60
C ALA A 77 -11.42 -6.31 0.37
N ALA A 78 -11.72 -5.45 1.36
CA ALA A 78 -12.83 -4.52 1.29
C ALA A 78 -12.48 -3.22 0.53
N GLU A 79 -11.28 -2.68 0.75
CA GLU A 79 -10.91 -1.33 0.31
C GLU A 79 -9.63 -1.32 -0.54
N GLY A 80 -8.78 -2.34 -0.44
CA GLY A 80 -7.49 -2.36 -1.12
C GLY A 80 -7.61 -2.48 -2.63
N GLY A 81 -6.67 -1.88 -3.36
CA GLY A 81 -6.59 -1.94 -4.81
C GLY A 81 -6.88 -0.62 -5.51
N LEU A 82 -6.86 -0.69 -6.83
CA LEU A 82 -7.21 0.41 -7.72
C LEU A 82 -8.72 0.43 -7.97
N HIS A 83 -9.33 1.57 -7.66
CA HIS A 83 -10.75 1.85 -7.89
C HIS A 83 -10.86 3.03 -8.86
N VAL A 84 -11.60 2.83 -9.95
CA VAL A 84 -11.90 3.87 -10.94
C VAL A 84 -13.37 4.21 -10.80
N TYR A 85 -13.66 5.47 -10.47
CA TYR A 85 -15.01 5.99 -10.32
C TYR A 85 -15.49 6.67 -11.60
N ASP A 86 -14.59 7.40 -12.26
CA ASP A 86 -14.86 8.12 -13.49
C ASP A 86 -13.56 8.34 -14.28
N THR A 87 -13.68 8.78 -15.52
CA THR A 87 -12.56 9.09 -16.41
C THR A 87 -12.73 10.46 -17.06
N ALA A 88 -11.63 11.16 -17.33
CA ALA A 88 -11.67 12.49 -17.93
C ALA A 88 -10.68 12.64 -19.09
N GLU A 89 -11.13 13.29 -20.17
CA GLU A 89 -10.26 13.68 -21.27
C GLU A 89 -9.49 14.97 -20.96
N VAL A 90 -8.16 14.91 -20.98
CA VAL A 90 -7.29 16.02 -20.56
C VAL A 90 -6.10 16.21 -21.49
N GLU A 91 -5.55 17.42 -21.52
CA GLU A 91 -4.26 17.69 -22.18
C GLU A 91 -3.09 17.50 -21.21
N GLY A 92 -3.33 17.66 -19.91
CA GLY A 92 -2.32 17.59 -18.86
C GLY A 92 -2.94 17.54 -17.48
N PHE A 93 -2.10 17.40 -16.47
CA PHE A 93 -2.52 17.32 -15.08
C PHE A 93 -1.47 17.90 -14.12
N TYR A 94 -1.89 18.13 -12.89
CA TYR A 94 -1.08 18.71 -11.83
C TYR A 94 -0.53 17.62 -10.90
N GLY A 95 0.74 17.73 -10.52
CA GLY A 95 1.32 16.96 -9.42
C GLY A 95 2.46 15.99 -9.77
N ASP A 96 3.03 16.07 -10.96
CA ASP A 96 4.23 15.31 -11.33
C ASP A 96 5.02 16.09 -12.41
N PRO A 97 6.29 16.48 -12.18
CA PRO A 97 7.05 17.28 -13.14
C PRO A 97 7.65 16.47 -14.31
N SER A 98 7.53 15.14 -14.35
CA SER A 98 8.24 14.28 -15.30
C SER A 98 7.62 14.25 -16.71
N ILE A 99 7.63 15.38 -17.43
CA ILE A 99 7.04 15.47 -18.79
C ILE A 99 7.66 14.50 -19.81
N GLU A 100 8.95 14.18 -19.70
CA GLU A 100 9.60 13.19 -20.57
C GLU A 100 8.94 11.80 -20.50
N TYR A 101 8.40 11.46 -19.33
CA TYR A 101 7.65 10.23 -19.12
C TYR A 101 6.21 10.37 -19.61
N TRP A 102 5.53 11.45 -19.19
CA TRP A 102 4.09 11.62 -19.44
C TRP A 102 3.76 11.94 -20.90
N SER A 103 4.66 12.59 -21.64
CA SER A 103 4.50 12.81 -23.08
C SER A 103 4.48 11.53 -23.89
N LYS A 104 5.23 10.50 -23.48
CA LYS A 104 5.18 9.15 -24.10
C LYS A 104 3.83 8.46 -23.87
N HIS A 105 3.07 8.93 -22.88
CA HIS A 105 1.72 8.49 -22.59
C HIS A 105 0.65 9.43 -23.16
N GLY A 106 1.01 10.38 -24.02
CA GLY A 106 0.08 11.25 -24.75
C GLY A 106 -0.29 12.56 -24.03
N PHE A 107 0.24 12.82 -22.84
CA PHE A 107 0.00 14.09 -22.14
C PHE A 107 0.86 15.20 -22.75
N ARG A 108 0.24 16.35 -23.05
CA ARG A 108 0.89 17.50 -23.66
C ARG A 108 1.75 18.27 -22.66
N TYR A 109 1.25 18.39 -21.43
CA TYR A 109 1.93 19.10 -20.36
C TYR A 109 1.68 18.45 -19.00
N VAL A 110 2.55 18.75 -18.05
CA VAL A 110 2.34 18.45 -16.63
C VAL A 110 2.72 19.66 -15.78
N GLU A 111 2.08 19.85 -14.64
CA GLU A 111 2.32 21.00 -13.76
C GLU A 111 2.78 20.54 -12.36
N ASN A 112 3.63 21.34 -11.73
CA ASN A 112 4.25 21.00 -10.44
C ASN A 112 3.48 21.56 -9.24
N TYR A 113 3.48 20.82 -8.12
CA TYR A 113 3.05 21.33 -6.81
C TYR A 113 3.87 22.54 -6.35
N ILE A 114 5.16 22.55 -6.70
CA ILE A 114 6.08 23.61 -6.28
C ILE A 114 5.86 24.83 -7.17
N LYS A 115 5.46 25.93 -6.55
CA LYS A 115 5.40 27.25 -7.19
C LYS A 115 6.74 27.96 -7.03
N ARG A 116 7.21 28.62 -8.08
CA ARG A 116 8.36 29.54 -8.03
C ARG A 116 7.85 30.96 -8.11
N ASP A 117 8.17 31.77 -7.10
CA ASP A 117 7.71 33.17 -6.99
C ASP A 117 6.19 33.34 -7.16
N GLY A 118 5.41 32.38 -6.64
CA GLY A 118 3.95 32.35 -6.76
C GLY A 118 3.41 31.81 -8.08
N LYS A 119 4.28 31.54 -9.06
CA LYS A 119 3.93 31.01 -10.39
C LYS A 119 3.93 29.49 -10.43
N THR A 120 3.03 28.93 -11.22
CA THR A 120 2.99 27.50 -11.51
C THR A 120 4.10 27.15 -12.48
N LEU A 121 4.87 26.09 -12.16
CA LEU A 121 5.82 25.50 -13.11
C LEU A 121 5.10 24.47 -13.97
N ARG A 122 5.11 24.67 -15.27
CA ARG A 122 4.59 23.75 -16.27
C ARG A 122 5.74 23.16 -17.07
N TYR A 123 5.65 21.87 -17.37
CA TYR A 123 6.62 21.17 -18.20
C TYR A 123 5.95 20.69 -19.48
N GLU A 124 6.56 21.01 -20.61
CA GLU A 124 6.10 20.68 -21.96
C GLU A 124 7.25 20.11 -22.79
N MET A 125 6.96 19.26 -23.78
CA MET A 125 7.96 18.83 -24.75
C MET A 125 8.04 19.82 -25.91
N HIS A 126 9.23 20.36 -26.17
CA HIS A 126 9.49 21.21 -27.33
C HIS A 126 10.63 20.62 -28.15
N GLN A 127 10.35 20.25 -29.40
CA GLN A 127 11.35 19.67 -30.31
C GLN A 127 12.07 18.44 -29.73
N GLY A 128 11.35 17.62 -28.95
CA GLY A 128 11.90 16.40 -28.33
C GLY A 128 12.59 16.61 -26.98
N GLU A 129 12.72 17.86 -26.51
CA GLU A 129 13.35 18.19 -25.23
C GLU A 129 12.32 18.72 -24.22
N PRO A 130 12.41 18.35 -22.93
CA PRO A 130 11.56 18.93 -21.89
C PRO A 130 11.92 20.41 -21.67
N ARG A 131 10.91 21.27 -21.56
CA ARG A 131 11.08 22.66 -21.14
C ARG A 131 10.19 23.00 -19.97
N GLU A 132 10.75 23.79 -19.06
CA GLU A 132 10.02 24.40 -17.96
C GLU A 132 9.48 25.78 -18.40
N ILE A 133 8.21 26.04 -18.11
CA ILE A 133 7.49 27.27 -18.42
C ILE A 133 6.86 27.76 -17.13
N GLU A 134 7.17 29.00 -16.74
CA GLU A 134 6.50 29.65 -15.60
C GLU A 134 5.20 30.30 -16.06
N SER A 135 4.12 30.06 -15.33
CA SER A 135 2.80 30.61 -15.65
C SER A 135 2.07 31.09 -14.41
N ASP A 136 1.39 32.23 -14.52
CA ASP A 136 0.52 32.75 -13.45
C ASP A 136 -0.79 31.96 -13.32
N VAL A 137 -1.11 31.10 -14.30
CA VAL A 137 -2.36 30.34 -14.37
C VAL A 137 -2.08 28.84 -14.40
N THR A 138 -2.76 28.09 -13.54
CA THR A 138 -2.81 26.62 -13.57
C THR A 138 -3.80 26.20 -14.66
N LEU A 139 -3.34 25.45 -15.67
CA LEU A 139 -4.21 24.93 -16.73
C LEU A 139 -4.84 23.60 -16.37
N SER A 140 -4.17 22.80 -15.53
CA SER A 140 -4.67 21.48 -15.13
C SER A 140 -6.01 21.60 -14.41
N ARG A 141 -6.99 20.82 -14.86
CA ARG A 141 -8.26 20.66 -14.16
C ARG A 141 -8.19 19.61 -13.04
N TYR A 142 -7.28 18.66 -13.17
CA TYR A 142 -7.12 17.53 -12.26
C TYR A 142 -5.73 17.53 -11.64
N SER A 143 -5.67 17.12 -10.38
CA SER A 143 -4.45 16.96 -9.62
C SER A 143 -4.36 15.55 -9.07
N ILE A 144 -3.12 15.09 -8.98
CA ILE A 144 -2.74 13.95 -8.16
C ILE A 144 -2.78 14.37 -6.69
N TYR A 145 -3.00 13.41 -5.80
CA TYR A 145 -2.85 13.58 -4.36
C TYR A 145 -2.37 12.28 -3.73
N ALA A 146 -1.67 12.43 -2.61
CA ALA A 146 -1.30 11.34 -1.72
C ALA A 146 -1.80 11.67 -0.31
N SER A 147 -2.39 10.69 0.36
CA SER A 147 -2.80 10.84 1.76
C SER A 147 -2.50 9.58 2.54
N THR A 148 -2.22 9.76 3.83
CA THR A 148 -2.05 8.65 4.77
C THR A 148 -2.93 8.88 5.99
N ALA A 149 -3.49 7.79 6.52
CA ALA A 149 -4.34 7.83 7.70
C ALA A 149 -4.09 6.62 8.59
N PRO A 150 -3.93 6.79 9.91
CA PRO A 150 -3.88 5.66 10.83
C PRO A 150 -5.24 4.98 10.89
N VAL A 151 -5.29 3.66 10.68
CA VAL A 151 -6.52 2.85 10.84
C VAL A 151 -6.53 2.19 12.22
N SER A 152 -5.37 1.71 12.64
CA SER A 152 -5.13 1.21 13.99
C SER A 152 -3.67 1.46 14.37
N GLY A 153 -3.28 1.19 15.62
CA GLY A 153 -1.91 1.42 16.07
C GLY A 153 -0.82 0.72 15.24
N ARG A 154 -1.17 -0.25 14.39
CA ARG A 154 -0.23 -0.99 13.53
C ARG A 154 -0.62 -1.09 12.05
N ILE A 155 -1.72 -0.45 11.65
CA ILE A 155 -2.17 -0.44 10.26
C ILE A 155 -2.37 1.01 9.84
N GLU A 156 -1.73 1.38 8.74
CA GLU A 156 -1.83 2.71 8.14
C GLU A 156 -2.39 2.55 6.74
N ARG A 157 -3.44 3.32 6.42
CA ARG A 157 -4.04 3.39 5.09
C ARG A 157 -3.29 4.44 4.28
N TRP A 158 -2.84 4.05 3.11
CA TRP A 158 -2.23 4.91 2.11
C TRP A 158 -3.19 5.00 0.93
N GLU A 159 -3.37 6.20 0.41
CA GLU A 159 -4.26 6.46 -0.71
C GLU A 159 -3.59 7.42 -1.67
N TYR A 160 -3.36 6.96 -2.91
CA TYR A 160 -3.08 7.81 -4.05
C TYR A 160 -4.37 8.04 -4.81
N TYR A 161 -4.64 9.27 -5.23
CA TYR A 161 -5.87 9.56 -5.95
C TYR A 161 -5.72 10.71 -6.93
N VAL A 162 -6.55 10.71 -7.96
CA VAL A 162 -6.70 11.84 -8.88
C VAL A 162 -8.05 12.45 -8.64
N ALA A 163 -8.09 13.77 -8.44
CA ALA A 163 -9.31 14.52 -8.22
C ALA A 163 -9.31 15.83 -9.00
N GLU A 164 -10.53 16.32 -9.28
CA GLU A 164 -10.72 17.65 -9.85
C GLU A 164 -10.33 18.72 -8.81
N ILE A 165 -9.56 19.73 -9.24
CA ILE A 165 -9.01 20.75 -8.35
C ILE A 165 -10.12 21.64 -7.77
N SER A 166 -11.13 21.98 -8.55
CA SER A 166 -12.20 22.89 -8.14
C SER A 166 -13.22 22.26 -7.20
N SER A 167 -13.61 21.01 -7.45
CA SER A 167 -14.69 20.33 -6.74
C SER A 167 -14.19 19.32 -5.70
N GLY A 168 -12.95 18.84 -5.83
CA GLY A 168 -12.43 17.72 -5.03
C GLY A 168 -13.01 16.36 -5.43
N THR A 169 -13.78 16.28 -6.52
CA THR A 169 -14.39 15.02 -6.99
C THR A 169 -13.29 14.06 -7.46
N LYS A 170 -13.25 12.87 -6.88
CA LYS A 170 -12.25 11.84 -7.19
C LYS A 170 -12.63 11.08 -8.46
N LEU A 171 -11.70 10.99 -9.41
CA LEU A 171 -11.84 10.15 -10.60
C LEU A 171 -11.41 8.70 -10.31
N GLY A 172 -10.39 8.51 -9.48
CA GLY A 172 -9.99 7.19 -9.02
C GLY A 172 -8.95 7.25 -7.92
N THR A 173 -8.81 6.10 -7.26
CA THR A 173 -8.01 5.94 -6.04
C THR A 173 -7.28 4.60 -6.08
N LEU A 174 -6.00 4.58 -5.71
CA LEU A 174 -5.28 3.38 -5.31
C LEU A 174 -5.13 3.39 -3.80
N VAL A 175 -5.76 2.42 -3.13
CA VAL A 175 -5.70 2.25 -1.68
C VAL A 175 -4.84 1.04 -1.35
N PHE A 176 -3.87 1.24 -0.47
CA PHE A 176 -3.05 0.14 0.05
C PHE A 176 -2.78 0.34 1.54
N PHE A 177 -2.52 -0.76 2.24
CA PHE A 177 -2.32 -0.75 3.68
C PHE A 177 -0.89 -1.12 4.03
N LYS A 178 -0.25 -0.26 4.82
CA LYS A 178 1.06 -0.51 5.42
C LYS A 178 0.85 -1.15 6.79
N ILE A 179 1.43 -2.33 6.97
CA ILE A 179 1.22 -3.19 8.13
C ILE A 179 2.53 -3.28 8.92
N LYS A 180 2.47 -2.85 10.18
CA LYS A 180 3.59 -2.86 11.13
C LYS A 180 3.64 -4.20 11.88
N PRO A 181 4.82 -4.60 12.38
CA PRO A 181 4.98 -5.89 13.04
C PRO A 181 4.24 -5.94 14.37
N GLY A 182 3.77 -7.13 14.75
CA GLY A 182 3.20 -7.40 16.06
C GLY A 182 4.21 -7.17 17.20
N ARG A 183 3.74 -7.23 18.46
CA ARG A 183 4.63 -7.00 19.63
C ARG A 183 5.79 -7.97 19.68
N PHE A 184 5.50 -9.25 19.46
CA PHE A 184 6.50 -10.29 19.50
C PHE A 184 7.51 -10.13 18.35
N ASP A 185 7.01 -9.82 17.15
CA ASP A 185 7.87 -9.51 16.01
C ASP A 185 8.77 -8.31 16.24
N LYS A 186 8.22 -7.22 16.78
CA LYS A 186 9.01 -6.03 17.12
C LYS A 186 10.13 -6.36 18.12
N LEU A 187 9.86 -7.23 19.10
CA LEU A 187 10.86 -7.69 20.05
C LEU A 187 11.94 -8.55 19.37
N ALA A 188 11.53 -9.54 18.56
CA ALA A 188 12.46 -10.43 17.87
C ALA A 188 13.38 -9.67 16.90
N ILE A 189 12.81 -8.75 16.11
CA ILE A 189 13.54 -7.87 15.21
C ILE A 189 14.50 -6.97 16.02
N GLY A 190 14.02 -6.34 17.09
CA GLY A 190 14.83 -5.46 17.92
C GLY A 190 16.03 -6.16 18.56
N LEU A 191 15.87 -7.41 19.00
CA LEU A 191 16.97 -8.22 19.56
C LEU A 191 17.99 -8.65 18.50
N SER A 192 17.56 -8.79 17.25
CA SER A 192 18.42 -9.24 16.15
C SER A 192 19.29 -8.12 15.54
N GLY A 193 18.94 -6.86 15.78
CA GLY A 193 19.62 -5.69 15.19
C GLY A 193 19.30 -5.45 13.70
N PHE A 194 18.46 -6.28 13.08
CA PHE A 194 18.06 -6.10 11.69
C PHE A 194 17.00 -5.01 11.50
N THR A 195 17.00 -4.41 10.31
CA THR A 195 15.95 -3.48 9.87
C THR A 195 14.77 -4.25 9.30
N PHE A 196 13.56 -3.77 9.60
CA PHE A 196 12.32 -4.39 9.14
C PHE A 196 11.67 -3.56 8.04
N THR A 197 11.35 -4.21 6.93
CA THR A 197 10.54 -3.64 5.86
C THR A 197 9.06 -3.96 6.12
N PRO A 198 8.19 -2.95 6.22
CA PRO A 198 6.77 -3.16 6.46
C PRO A 198 6.11 -3.92 5.33
N TRP A 199 5.10 -4.70 5.67
CA TRP A 199 4.29 -5.38 4.67
C TRP A 199 3.27 -4.42 4.08
N PHE A 200 2.96 -4.65 2.80
CA PHE A 200 1.96 -3.91 2.06
C PHE A 200 0.90 -4.87 1.51
N CYS A 201 -0.29 -4.35 1.31
CA CYS A 201 -1.38 -5.07 0.67
C CYS A 201 -2.27 -4.06 -0.08
N GLY A 202 -2.90 -4.49 -1.18
CA GLY A 202 -3.71 -3.60 -2.03
C GLY A 202 -2.88 -2.85 -3.07
N ASP A 203 -1.55 -2.99 -3.04
CA ASP A 203 -0.60 -2.40 -3.99
C ASP A 203 -0.25 -3.35 -5.15
N THR A 204 -1.03 -4.39 -5.42
CA THR A 204 -0.70 -5.40 -6.45
C THR A 204 -1.79 -5.54 -7.49
N ASN A 205 -1.39 -5.71 -8.75
CA ASN A 205 -2.32 -5.98 -9.84
C ASN A 205 -3.00 -7.36 -9.64
N PRO A 206 -4.35 -7.46 -9.63
CA PRO A 206 -5.05 -8.73 -9.47
C PRO A 206 -4.70 -9.75 -10.56
N LYS A 207 -4.40 -9.28 -11.78
CA LYS A 207 -4.04 -10.12 -12.92
C LYS A 207 -2.56 -10.52 -12.90
N TYR A 208 -1.71 -9.66 -12.34
CA TYR A 208 -0.27 -9.87 -12.25
C TYR A 208 0.22 -9.56 -10.83
N PRO A 209 0.09 -10.48 -9.86
CA PRO A 209 0.35 -10.20 -8.44
C PRO A 209 1.79 -9.79 -8.08
N ARG A 210 2.74 -9.92 -9.02
CA ARG A 210 4.13 -9.47 -8.86
C ARG A 210 4.33 -8.01 -9.30
N GLU A 211 3.39 -7.46 -10.05
CA GLU A 211 3.39 -6.08 -10.50
C GLU A 211 2.78 -5.22 -9.40
N LYS A 212 3.58 -4.27 -8.91
CA LYS A 212 3.11 -3.29 -7.93
C LYS A 212 2.41 -2.15 -8.65
N LEU A 213 1.22 -1.83 -8.18
CA LEU A 213 0.50 -0.65 -8.61
C LEU A 213 1.06 0.57 -7.88
N ASP A 214 1.19 1.67 -8.61
CA ASP A 214 1.59 2.95 -8.05
C ASP A 214 0.67 4.08 -8.50
N LEU A 215 1.08 5.30 -8.15
CA LEU A 215 0.38 6.51 -8.53
C LEU A 215 0.21 6.65 -10.05
N THR A 216 1.20 6.22 -10.84
CA THR A 216 1.17 6.33 -12.30
C THR A 216 0.05 5.48 -12.90
N ASP A 217 -0.23 4.33 -12.30
CA ASP A 217 -1.34 3.46 -12.72
C ASP A 217 -2.70 4.11 -12.52
N VAL A 218 -2.89 4.85 -11.42
CA VAL A 218 -4.10 5.62 -11.17
C VAL A 218 -4.30 6.64 -12.29
N VAL A 219 -3.26 7.44 -12.57
CA VAL A 219 -3.30 8.51 -13.59
C VAL A 219 -3.64 7.93 -14.95
N LYS A 220 -2.92 6.89 -15.39
CA LYS A 220 -3.15 6.24 -16.70
C LYS A 220 -4.53 5.62 -16.85
N LYS A 221 -5.18 5.27 -15.74
CA LYS A 221 -6.51 4.66 -15.76
C LYS A 221 -7.66 5.65 -15.75
N VAL A 222 -7.45 6.85 -15.21
CA VAL A 222 -8.52 7.84 -15.02
C VAL A 222 -8.39 9.08 -15.88
N LEU A 223 -7.18 9.42 -16.32
CA LEU A 223 -6.93 10.55 -17.22
C LEU A 223 -6.63 10.01 -18.61
N ILE A 224 -7.52 10.32 -19.56
CA ILE A 224 -7.40 9.96 -20.96
C ILE A 224 -6.80 11.17 -21.69
N PRO A 225 -5.59 11.07 -22.25
CA PRO A 225 -5.03 12.17 -23.01
C PRO A 225 -5.88 12.45 -24.26
N LYS A 226 -6.17 13.71 -24.54
CA LYS A 226 -6.88 14.09 -25.76
C LYS A 226 -6.04 13.74 -26.99
N THR A 227 -6.58 12.86 -27.84
CA THR A 227 -5.95 12.54 -29.13
C THR A 227 -5.87 13.78 -30.01
N PHE A 228 -4.67 14.09 -30.48
CA PHE A 228 -4.40 15.21 -31.36
C PHE A 228 -5.00 14.91 -32.75
N GLN A 229 -6.02 15.64 -33.19
CA GLN A 229 -6.53 15.58 -34.59
C GLN A 229 -5.63 16.33 -35.60
N GLY A 230 -4.31 16.30 -35.40
CA GLY A 230 -3.37 17.20 -36.08
C GLY A 230 -2.33 16.52 -36.98
N GLU A 231 -2.50 15.27 -37.37
CA GLU A 231 -1.64 14.62 -38.36
C GLU A 231 -2.48 13.89 -39.42
N LYS A 232 -3.24 14.66 -40.20
CA LYS A 232 -3.53 14.24 -41.57
C LYS A 232 -2.19 14.33 -42.32
N SER A 233 -1.52 13.18 -42.45
CA SER A 233 -0.48 13.01 -43.47
C SER A 233 -1.16 13.14 -44.83
N ASP A 234 -1.14 14.38 -45.32
CA ASP A 234 -1.42 14.74 -46.70
C ASP A 234 -0.23 14.24 -47.52
N GLY A 235 -0.31 13.00 -48.04
CA GLY A 235 0.87 12.38 -48.61
C GLY A 235 0.72 10.95 -49.10
N ASP A 236 -0.36 10.61 -49.81
CA ASP A 236 -0.24 9.59 -50.85
C ASP A 236 -1.11 9.95 -52.06
N LYS A 237 -0.55 10.84 -52.89
CA LYS A 237 -0.99 11.07 -54.26
C LYS A 237 -0.07 10.25 -55.16
N GLY A 238 -0.63 9.22 -55.79
CA GLY A 238 -0.13 8.61 -57.03
C GLY A 238 1.14 7.76 -56.83
N THR A 239 1.17 6.54 -57.32
CA THR A 239 1.17 6.28 -58.77
C THR A 239 0.81 4.81 -59.02
N ILE A 240 -0.10 4.63 -59.99
CA ILE A 240 -0.46 3.48 -60.85
C ILE A 240 0.11 2.11 -60.46
#